data_AF-A0A101NWW5-F1
#
_entry.id   AF-A0A101NWW5-F1
#
_cell.length_a   1.000
_cell.length_b   1.000
_cell.length_c   1.000
_cell.angle_alpha   90.00
_cell.angle_beta   90.00
_cell.angle_gamma   90.00
#
_symmetry.space_group_name_H-M   'P 1'
#
loop_
_entity.id
_entity.type
_entity.pdbx_description
1 polymer ?
#
loop_
_entity_poly.entity_id
_entity_poly.type
_entity_poly.pdbx_seq_one_letter_code
_entity_poly.pdbx_strand_id
1 'polypeptide(L)'
;MIDESGQEVAWWQAPGHRTRHGGGASGGGVSTTFDRPAYQRNINIDSLNPGSIKGRVLPDVAALAGPPFYDLTLLGRPAPNGGTSASAPLWGALIARINALLPSDKRQRFLTPLLYDSGTNGRPLGEVACRDIAVGHDNGSHPPAVGYPVKAGYDAVTGYGVCDGVALLKGLH
;
A
#
# COMPACT_ATOMS: atom_id res chain seq x y z
N MET A 1 3.47 -7.20 6.36
CA MET A 1 3.66 -8.58 6.87
C MET A 1 3.47 -8.53 8.38
N ILE A 2 3.28 -9.67 9.01
CA ILE A 2 3.29 -9.76 10.48
C ILE A 2 4.65 -10.37 10.85
N ASP A 3 5.40 -9.67 11.70
CA ASP A 3 6.69 -10.15 12.18
C ASP A 3 6.54 -11.15 13.34
N GLU A 4 7.66 -11.65 13.85
CA GLU A 4 7.68 -12.65 14.92
C GLU A 4 7.12 -12.14 16.26
N SER A 5 7.03 -10.81 16.44
CA SER A 5 6.41 -10.20 17.61
C SER A 5 4.88 -10.08 17.49
N GLY A 6 4.33 -10.41 16.31
CA GLY A 6 2.92 -10.21 15.99
C GLY A 6 2.60 -8.79 15.51
N GLN A 7 3.61 -7.95 15.29
CA GLN A 7 3.42 -6.58 14.80
C GLN A 7 3.27 -6.58 13.27
N GLU A 8 2.33 -5.77 12.78
CA GLU A 8 2.23 -5.51 11.35
C GLU A 8 3.29 -4.48 10.91
N VAL A 9 4.15 -4.89 9.98
CA VAL A 9 5.31 -4.12 9.49
C VAL A 9 5.35 -4.12 7.96
N ALA A 10 6.13 -3.21 7.36
CA ALA A 10 6.36 -3.20 5.93
C ALA A 10 6.89 -4.56 5.44
N TRP A 11 6.39 -5.06 4.32
CA TRP A 11 6.84 -6.35 3.79
C TRP A 11 8.25 -6.21 3.19
N TRP A 12 9.20 -6.88 3.83
CA TRP A 12 10.55 -7.08 3.32
C TRP A 12 11.06 -8.44 3.77
N GLN A 13 11.55 -9.24 2.84
CA GLN A 13 12.17 -10.53 3.10
C GLN A 13 13.46 -10.61 2.29
N ALA A 14 14.54 -10.98 2.97
CA ALA A 14 15.87 -11.04 2.36
C ALA A 14 15.85 -11.86 1.06
N PRO A 15 16.50 -11.38 -0.02
CA PRO A 15 17.34 -10.18 -0.12
C PRO A 15 16.61 -8.92 -0.64
N GLY A 16 15.33 -8.71 -0.30
CA GLY A 16 14.53 -7.55 -0.75
C GLY A 16 14.08 -7.60 -2.22
N HIS A 17 14.45 -8.65 -2.95
CA HIS A 17 13.92 -8.97 -4.27
C HIS A 17 13.57 -10.46 -4.34
N ARG A 18 12.70 -10.81 -5.30
CA ARG A 18 12.26 -12.20 -5.50
C ARG A 18 13.42 -13.03 -6.06
N THR A 19 13.72 -14.14 -5.40
CA THR A 19 14.70 -15.14 -5.85
C THR A 19 14.03 -16.52 -5.97
N ARG A 20 14.78 -17.53 -6.46
CA ARG A 20 14.31 -18.93 -6.47
C ARG A 20 14.05 -19.52 -5.08
N HIS A 21 14.64 -18.92 -4.05
CA HIS A 21 14.51 -19.35 -2.65
C HIS A 21 13.53 -18.48 -1.85
N GLY A 22 12.77 -17.61 -2.51
CA GLY A 22 11.86 -16.66 -1.87
C GLY A 22 12.44 -15.25 -1.80
N GLY A 23 12.06 -14.49 -0.77
CA GLY A 23 12.38 -13.07 -0.63
C GLY A 23 11.39 -12.16 -1.34
N GLY A 24 11.69 -10.86 -1.32
CA GLY A 24 10.87 -9.81 -1.94
C GLY A 24 10.54 -8.70 -0.95
N ALA A 25 10.12 -7.56 -1.48
CA ALA A 25 9.67 -6.42 -0.70
C ALA A 25 8.45 -5.78 -1.35
N SER A 26 7.74 -4.93 -0.60
CA SER A 26 6.71 -4.08 -1.19
C SER A 26 7.32 -3.18 -2.26
N GLY A 27 6.71 -3.11 -3.45
CA GLY A 27 7.07 -2.07 -4.41
C GLY A 27 6.62 -0.70 -3.91
N GLY A 28 7.28 0.36 -4.38
CA GLY A 28 6.91 1.73 -4.03
C GLY A 28 8.00 2.72 -4.43
N GLY A 29 7.65 4.00 -4.50
CA GLY A 29 8.58 5.05 -4.91
C GLY A 29 7.91 6.18 -5.66
N VAL A 30 8.73 7.03 -6.30
CA VAL A 30 8.26 8.18 -7.09
C VAL A 30 8.41 7.88 -8.58
N SER A 31 7.33 8.09 -9.34
CA SER A 31 7.36 7.94 -10.79
C SER A 31 8.31 8.94 -11.45
N THR A 32 9.07 8.49 -12.45
CA THR A 32 9.91 9.34 -13.30
C THR A 32 9.18 9.78 -14.58
N THR A 33 7.93 9.35 -14.76
CA THR A 33 7.16 9.53 -16.01
C THR A 33 5.85 10.28 -15.78
N PHE A 34 5.13 9.96 -14.70
CA PHE A 34 3.85 10.58 -14.40
C PHE A 34 4.03 11.68 -13.37
N ASP A 35 3.60 12.89 -13.72
CA ASP A 35 3.57 14.03 -12.81
C ASP A 35 2.74 13.72 -11.56
N ARG A 36 3.04 14.45 -10.47
CA ARG A 36 2.25 14.33 -9.25
C ARG A 36 0.81 14.75 -9.52
N PRO A 37 -0.17 13.84 -9.35
CA PRO A 37 -1.56 14.21 -9.53
C PRO A 37 -1.99 15.23 -8.48
N ALA A 38 -2.94 16.10 -8.82
CA ALA A 38 -3.38 17.19 -7.95
C ALA A 38 -3.86 16.73 -6.56
N TYR A 39 -4.40 15.51 -6.46
CA TYR A 39 -4.82 14.93 -5.19
C TYR A 39 -3.62 14.54 -4.30
N GLN A 40 -2.44 14.25 -4.86
CA GLN A 40 -1.20 14.01 -4.11
C GLN A 40 -0.39 15.29 -3.83
N ARG A 41 -0.93 16.49 -4.07
CA ARG A 41 -0.16 17.76 -3.94
C ARG A 41 0.51 17.97 -2.57
N ASN A 42 -0.07 17.39 -1.51
CA ASN A 42 0.44 17.51 -0.14
C ASN A 42 1.45 16.40 0.23
N ILE A 43 1.68 15.41 -0.64
CA ILE A 43 2.67 14.37 -0.43
C ILE A 43 4.04 14.89 -0.86
N ASN A 44 4.94 15.09 0.11
CA ASN A 44 6.28 15.62 -0.09
C ASN A 44 7.33 14.50 0.00
N ILE A 45 7.39 13.66 -1.04
CA ILE A 45 8.42 12.63 -1.21
C ILE A 45 9.09 12.86 -2.57
N ASP A 46 10.41 12.97 -2.56
CA ASP A 46 11.23 13.19 -3.75
C ASP A 46 11.74 11.87 -4.31
N SER A 47 12.01 11.85 -5.61
CA SER A 47 12.57 10.69 -6.28
C SER A 47 14.00 10.43 -5.83
N LEU A 48 14.33 9.16 -5.55
CA LEU A 48 15.71 8.73 -5.34
C LEU A 48 16.58 8.78 -6.62
N ASN A 49 15.96 8.88 -7.80
CA ASN A 49 16.66 9.07 -9.06
C ASN A 49 17.06 10.55 -9.24
N PRO A 50 18.38 10.88 -9.33
CA PRO A 50 18.85 12.25 -9.46
C PRO A 50 18.28 12.97 -10.69
N GLY A 51 17.85 14.22 -10.51
CA GLY A 51 17.30 15.05 -11.59
C GLY A 51 15.91 14.64 -12.09
N SER A 52 15.29 13.63 -11.48
CA SER A 52 13.94 13.20 -11.86
C SER A 52 12.86 14.21 -11.47
N ILE A 53 11.74 14.17 -12.18
CA ILE A 53 10.53 14.92 -11.86
C ILE A 53 10.00 14.58 -10.46
N LYS A 54 9.25 15.52 -9.88
CA LYS A 54 8.40 15.30 -8.70
C LYS A 54 7.13 14.55 -9.12
N GLY A 55 7.27 13.26 -9.42
CA GLY A 55 6.18 12.45 -9.95
C GLY A 55 5.18 11.94 -8.90
N ARG A 56 4.25 11.10 -9.37
CA ARG A 56 3.29 10.32 -8.57
C ARG A 56 4.01 9.38 -7.61
N VAL A 57 3.65 9.41 -6.33
CA VAL A 57 4.27 8.61 -5.27
C VAL A 57 3.43 7.36 -5.01
N LEU A 58 4.02 6.16 -5.03
CA LEU A 58 3.37 4.85 -4.82
C LEU A 58 3.87 4.16 -3.55
N PRO A 59 3.08 3.23 -2.97
CA PRO A 59 1.67 2.92 -3.29
C PRO A 59 0.71 3.92 -2.63
N ASP A 60 -0.60 3.88 -2.96
CA ASP A 60 -1.60 4.70 -2.23
C ASP A 60 -1.96 4.08 -0.87
N VAL A 61 -2.02 2.75 -0.81
CA VAL A 61 -2.44 1.93 0.34
C VAL A 61 -1.70 0.58 0.31
N ALA A 62 -1.70 -0.12 1.44
CA ALA A 62 -1.10 -1.44 1.60
C ALA A 62 -2.12 -2.51 2.03
N ALA A 63 -1.70 -3.77 1.93
CA ALA A 63 -2.34 -4.90 2.59
C ALA A 63 -1.30 -6.02 2.79
N LEU A 64 -1.71 -7.14 3.41
CA LEU A 64 -0.82 -8.27 3.65
C LEU A 64 -0.21 -8.77 2.32
N ALA A 65 1.13 -8.86 2.30
CA ALA A 65 1.94 -9.29 1.16
C ALA A 65 3.07 -10.27 1.55
N GLY A 66 3.28 -10.52 2.83
CA GLY A 66 4.32 -11.42 3.35
C GLY A 66 3.75 -12.41 4.37
N PRO A 67 4.61 -13.05 5.19
CA PRO A 67 4.18 -13.87 6.31
C PRO A 67 3.08 -13.17 7.16
N PRO A 68 2.06 -13.91 7.62
CA PRO A 68 1.91 -15.38 7.60
C PRO A 68 1.49 -15.98 6.24
N PHE A 69 1.45 -15.19 5.16
CA PHE A 69 0.96 -15.57 3.84
C PHE A 69 -0.54 -15.91 3.83
N TYR A 70 -1.11 -15.97 2.62
CA TYR A 70 -2.46 -16.44 2.40
C TYR A 70 -2.43 -17.95 2.18
N ASP A 71 -3.37 -18.66 2.77
CA ASP A 71 -3.59 -20.08 2.48
C ASP A 71 -4.18 -20.23 1.08
N LEU A 72 -3.35 -20.71 0.15
CA LEU A 72 -3.73 -20.95 -1.24
C LEU A 72 -3.66 -22.45 -1.53
N THR A 73 -4.53 -22.91 -2.42
CA THR A 73 -4.44 -24.25 -3.01
C THR A 73 -4.10 -24.12 -4.48
N LEU A 74 -2.96 -24.69 -4.89
CA LEU A 74 -2.51 -24.71 -6.27
C LEU A 74 -2.37 -26.15 -6.73
N LEU A 75 -3.06 -26.51 -7.82
CA LEU A 75 -3.08 -27.88 -8.37
C LEU A 75 -3.42 -28.94 -7.31
N GLY A 76 -4.41 -28.63 -6.44
CA GLY A 76 -4.89 -29.53 -5.39
C GLY A 76 -3.96 -29.66 -4.18
N ARG A 77 -2.90 -28.84 -4.07
CA ARG A 77 -1.95 -28.88 -2.95
C ARG A 77 -1.89 -27.54 -2.22
N PRO A 78 -1.70 -27.52 -0.90
CA PRO A 78 -1.39 -26.30 -0.17
C PRO A 78 -0.15 -25.63 -0.74
N ALA A 79 -0.27 -24.35 -1.07
CA ALA A 79 0.80 -23.52 -1.61
C ALA A 79 0.72 -22.10 -1.03
N PRO A 80 0.90 -21.90 0.30
CA PRO A 80 0.80 -20.59 0.92
C PRO A 80 1.71 -19.57 0.24
N ASN A 81 1.17 -18.40 -0.11
CA ASN A 81 1.91 -17.38 -0.82
C ASN A 81 1.37 -15.97 -0.52
N GLY A 82 2.09 -14.95 -0.99
CA GLY A 82 1.71 -13.56 -0.86
C GLY A 82 2.19 -12.73 -2.04
N GLY A 83 2.94 -11.69 -1.74
CA GLY A 83 3.25 -10.59 -2.65
C GLY A 83 2.10 -9.60 -2.78
N THR A 84 2.40 -8.45 -3.38
CA THR A 84 1.39 -7.44 -3.71
C THR A 84 0.33 -7.96 -4.68
N SER A 85 0.64 -9.04 -5.43
CA SER A 85 -0.33 -9.80 -6.23
C SER A 85 -1.46 -10.40 -5.40
N ALA A 86 -1.25 -10.70 -4.12
CA ALA A 86 -2.31 -11.12 -3.20
C ALA A 86 -3.00 -9.93 -2.53
N SER A 87 -2.27 -8.83 -2.31
CA SER A 87 -2.82 -7.58 -1.78
C SER A 87 -3.84 -6.93 -2.73
N ALA A 88 -3.60 -6.97 -4.04
CA ALA A 88 -4.47 -6.37 -5.06
C ALA A 88 -5.89 -6.97 -5.09
N PRO A 89 -6.10 -8.31 -5.19
CA PRO A 89 -7.45 -8.89 -5.17
C PRO A 89 -8.13 -8.75 -3.80
N LEU A 90 -7.38 -8.71 -2.69
CA LEU A 90 -7.95 -8.39 -1.38
C LEU A 90 -8.60 -6.99 -1.39
N TRP A 91 -7.89 -5.99 -1.92
CA TRP A 91 -8.43 -4.65 -2.12
C TRP A 91 -9.59 -4.60 -3.10
N GLY A 92 -9.52 -5.36 -4.20
CA GLY A 92 -10.62 -5.51 -5.16
C GLY A 92 -11.90 -6.03 -4.49
N ALA A 93 -11.79 -7.06 -3.65
CA ALA A 93 -12.91 -7.61 -2.90
C ALA A 93 -13.46 -6.61 -1.87
N LEU A 94 -12.59 -5.88 -1.16
CA LEU A 94 -13.01 -4.84 -0.21
C LEU A 94 -13.80 -3.73 -0.92
N ILE A 95 -13.28 -3.20 -2.04
CA ILE A 95 -13.95 -2.16 -2.82
C ILE A 95 -15.30 -2.65 -3.36
N ALA A 96 -15.37 -3.90 -3.82
CA ALA A 96 -16.64 -4.49 -4.27
C ALA A 96 -17.69 -4.54 -3.14
N ARG A 97 -17.28 -4.94 -1.92
CA ARG A 97 -18.16 -4.95 -0.74
C ARG A 97 -18.61 -3.54 -0.34
N ILE A 98 -17.69 -2.57 -0.35
CA ILE A 98 -18.00 -1.16 -0.09
C ILE A 98 -19.02 -0.65 -1.11
N ASN A 99 -18.78 -0.88 -2.41
CA ASN A 99 -19.69 -0.45 -3.48
C ASN A 99 -21.08 -1.11 -3.41
N ALA A 100 -21.18 -2.33 -2.88
CA ALA A 100 -22.47 -2.99 -2.67
C ALA A 100 -23.28 -2.32 -1.55
N LEU A 101 -22.61 -1.71 -0.57
CA LEU A 101 -23.23 -1.05 0.59
C LEU A 101 -23.48 0.45 0.36
N LEU A 102 -22.82 1.05 -0.63
CA LEU A 102 -22.99 2.46 -0.96
C LEU A 102 -24.29 2.71 -1.76
N PRO A 103 -24.93 3.89 -1.55
CA PRO A 103 -25.93 4.43 -2.47
C PRO A 103 -25.44 4.42 -3.92
N SER A 104 -26.35 4.20 -4.89
CA SER A 104 -25.96 3.99 -6.30
C SER A 104 -25.18 5.16 -6.91
N ASP A 105 -25.47 6.38 -6.47
CA ASP A 105 -24.80 7.63 -6.87
C ASP A 105 -23.42 7.80 -6.21
N LYS A 106 -23.16 7.13 -5.08
CA LYS A 106 -21.88 7.16 -4.37
C LYS A 106 -20.96 5.98 -4.70
N ARG A 107 -21.37 5.05 -5.56
CA ARG A 107 -20.54 3.90 -5.92
C ARG A 107 -19.23 4.35 -6.57
N GLN A 108 -18.13 3.88 -6.01
CA GLN A 108 -16.79 4.33 -6.38
C GLN A 108 -16.28 3.59 -7.61
N ARG A 109 -16.05 4.35 -8.69
CA ARG A 109 -15.34 3.87 -9.89
C ARG A 109 -13.84 4.17 -9.81
N PHE A 110 -13.48 5.27 -9.15
CA PHE A 110 -12.09 5.68 -8.96
C PHE A 110 -11.91 6.20 -7.52
N LEU A 111 -11.51 5.29 -6.63
CA LEU A 111 -11.36 5.56 -5.20
C LEU A 111 -10.16 6.46 -4.89
N THR A 112 -9.10 6.39 -5.70
CA THR A 112 -7.79 6.98 -5.36
C THR A 112 -7.85 8.46 -4.96
N PRO A 113 -8.49 9.38 -5.72
CA PRO A 113 -8.54 10.79 -5.33
C PRO A 113 -9.20 11.02 -3.97
N LEU A 114 -10.22 10.22 -3.63
CA LEU A 114 -10.94 10.34 -2.36
C LEU A 114 -10.09 9.96 -1.16
N LEU A 115 -9.12 9.05 -1.31
CA LEU A 115 -8.19 8.71 -0.24
C LEU A 115 -7.33 9.90 0.18
N TYR A 116 -7.08 10.83 -0.73
CA TYR A 116 -6.27 12.02 -0.47
C TYR A 116 -7.13 13.25 -0.13
N ASP A 117 -8.45 13.16 -0.23
CA ASP A 117 -9.32 14.29 0.04
C ASP A 117 -9.43 14.54 1.54
N SER A 118 -9.16 15.78 1.93
CA SER A 118 -9.25 16.22 3.32
C SER A 118 -10.71 16.49 3.63
N GLY A 119 -11.32 15.59 4.42
CA GLY A 119 -12.67 15.79 4.91
C GLY A 119 -12.79 17.02 5.83
N THR A 120 -13.92 17.18 6.50
CA THR A 120 -14.20 18.34 7.37
C THR A 120 -13.23 18.50 8.55
N ASN A 121 -12.50 17.44 8.91
CA ASN A 121 -11.47 17.46 9.95
C ASN A 121 -10.07 17.88 9.44
N GLY A 122 -9.95 18.23 8.15
CA GLY A 122 -8.70 18.63 7.51
C GLY A 122 -7.73 17.48 7.19
N ARG A 123 -8.06 16.24 7.56
CA ARG A 123 -7.20 15.06 7.37
C ARG A 123 -7.67 14.24 6.16
N PRO A 124 -6.76 13.74 5.32
CA PRO A 124 -7.10 12.86 4.20
C PRO A 124 -7.87 11.62 4.67
N LEU A 125 -8.84 11.15 3.88
CA LEU A 125 -9.58 9.93 4.19
C LEU A 125 -8.65 8.74 4.46
N GLY A 126 -7.60 8.57 3.67
CA GLY A 126 -6.60 7.51 3.86
C GLY A 126 -5.91 7.60 5.22
N GLU A 127 -5.61 8.80 5.70
CA GLU A 127 -4.98 9.00 7.01
C GLU A 127 -5.94 8.69 8.17
N VAL A 128 -7.24 8.83 7.95
CA VAL A 128 -8.27 8.60 8.98
C VAL A 128 -8.75 7.15 8.98
N ALA A 129 -8.87 6.54 7.81
CA ALA A 129 -9.44 5.20 7.64
C ALA A 129 -8.39 4.09 7.62
N CYS A 130 -7.11 4.43 7.53
CA CYS A 130 -6.03 3.45 7.45
C CYS A 130 -5.15 3.46 8.68
N ARG A 131 -4.76 2.25 9.09
CA ARG A 131 -3.74 2.03 10.10
C ARG A 131 -2.38 2.22 9.44
N ASP A 132 -1.65 3.20 9.96
CA ASP A 132 -0.29 3.52 9.53
C ASP A 132 0.67 2.34 9.78
N ILE A 133 1.54 2.07 8.81
CA ILE A 133 2.59 1.06 8.89
C ILE A 133 3.94 1.79 8.92
N ALA A 134 4.33 2.21 10.12
CA ALA A 134 5.50 3.06 10.36
C ALA A 134 6.76 2.29 10.79
N VAL A 135 6.74 0.96 10.73
CA VAL A 135 7.82 0.07 11.19
C VAL A 135 8.15 -0.96 10.12
N GLY A 136 9.43 -1.29 10.00
CA GLY A 136 9.95 -2.30 9.08
C GLY A 136 11.18 -1.80 8.33
N HIS A 137 11.59 -2.58 7.35
CA HIS A 137 12.71 -2.24 6.47
C HIS A 137 12.25 -1.32 5.34
N ASP A 138 13.20 -0.54 4.80
CA ASP A 138 13.02 0.09 3.50
C ASP A 138 12.69 -0.94 2.41
N ASN A 139 12.21 -0.49 1.25
CA ASN A 139 11.93 -1.37 0.13
C ASN A 139 13.14 -1.64 -0.79
N GLY A 140 14.35 -1.42 -0.29
CA GLY A 140 15.58 -1.65 -1.04
C GLY A 140 15.83 -3.15 -1.23
N SER A 141 16.40 -3.52 -2.37
CA SER A 141 16.98 -4.85 -2.54
C SER A 141 18.38 -4.92 -1.90
N HIS A 142 19.13 -6.00 -2.15
CA HIS A 142 20.48 -6.13 -1.61
C HIS A 142 21.37 -4.94 -2.05
N PRO A 143 22.27 -4.44 -1.18
CA PRO A 143 23.22 -3.39 -1.53
C PRO A 143 23.93 -3.67 -2.88
N PRO A 144 24.16 -2.64 -3.70
CA PRO A 144 24.09 -1.20 -3.38
C PRO A 144 22.71 -0.55 -3.57
N ALA A 145 21.61 -1.31 -3.64
CA ALA A 145 20.29 -0.73 -3.81
C ALA A 145 19.87 0.16 -2.62
N VAL A 146 19.26 1.30 -2.92
CA VAL A 146 18.67 2.23 -1.95
C VAL A 146 17.16 2.16 -2.09
N GLY A 147 16.46 1.90 -0.98
CA GLY A 147 15.01 1.91 -0.89
C GLY A 147 14.46 3.22 -0.33
N TYR A 148 13.15 3.39 -0.43
CA TYR A 148 12.42 4.42 0.30
C TYR A 148 12.23 3.97 1.75
N PRO A 149 12.43 4.87 2.74
CA PRO A 149 12.26 4.52 4.14
C PRO A 149 10.78 4.35 4.50
N VAL A 150 10.52 3.43 5.43
CA VAL A 150 9.24 3.32 6.15
C VAL A 150 9.24 4.34 7.27
N LYS A 151 8.15 5.09 7.43
CA LYS A 151 8.06 6.18 8.42
C LYS A 151 6.63 6.42 8.85
N ALA A 152 6.45 7.19 9.92
CA ALA A 152 5.12 7.63 10.34
C ALA A 152 4.43 8.51 9.28
N GLY A 153 3.14 8.27 9.09
CA GLY A 153 2.31 8.89 8.06
C GLY A 153 2.57 8.31 6.67
N TYR A 154 2.13 9.03 5.63
CA TYR A 154 2.26 8.53 4.26
C TYR A 154 3.73 8.32 3.87
N ASP A 155 4.06 7.11 3.43
CA ASP A 155 5.38 6.75 2.91
C ASP A 155 5.32 6.07 1.53
N ALA A 156 6.49 5.96 0.88
CA ALA A 156 6.60 5.37 -0.45
C ALA A 156 6.87 3.86 -0.42
N VAL A 157 6.42 3.16 0.63
CA VAL A 157 6.51 1.70 0.80
C VAL A 157 5.12 1.10 1.07
N THR A 158 4.32 1.78 1.87
CA THR A 158 3.00 1.35 2.36
C THR A 158 1.88 2.38 2.15
N GLY A 159 2.20 3.58 1.66
CA GLY A 159 1.20 4.62 1.38
C GLY A 159 0.55 5.11 2.67
N TYR A 160 -0.79 5.18 2.69
CA TYR A 160 -1.53 5.41 3.94
C TYR A 160 -1.60 4.19 4.88
N GLY A 161 -1.03 3.04 4.49
CA GLY A 161 -1.04 1.82 5.28
C GLY A 161 -2.26 0.92 5.01
N VAL A 162 -2.71 0.18 6.02
CA VAL A 162 -3.73 -0.87 5.89
C VAL A 162 -5.09 -0.34 6.33
N CYS A 163 -6.05 -0.31 5.41
CA CYS A 163 -7.31 0.38 5.66
C CYS A 163 -8.38 -0.49 6.31
N ASP A 164 -9.09 0.11 7.27
CA ASP A 164 -10.30 -0.45 7.85
C ASP A 164 -11.47 -0.25 6.89
N GLY A 165 -12.07 -1.35 6.45
CA GLY A 165 -13.16 -1.32 5.48
C GLY A 165 -14.42 -0.60 5.96
N VAL A 166 -14.72 -0.66 7.27
CA VAL A 166 -15.86 0.03 7.88
C VAL A 166 -15.58 1.52 7.96
N ALA A 167 -14.36 1.91 8.34
CA ALA A 167 -13.95 3.31 8.36
C ALA A 167 -13.96 3.92 6.95
N LEU A 168 -13.47 3.20 5.94
CA LEU A 168 -13.57 3.61 4.54
C LEU A 168 -15.01 3.79 4.11
N LEU A 169 -15.88 2.79 4.33
CA LEU A 169 -17.29 2.87 3.96
C LEU A 169 -17.96 4.11 4.59
N LYS A 170 -17.72 4.35 5.87
CA LYS A 170 -18.24 5.52 6.59
C LYS A 170 -17.72 6.84 6.01
N GLY A 171 -16.45 6.89 5.61
CA GLY A 171 -15.85 8.08 5.00
C GLY A 171 -16.33 8.36 3.57
N LEU A 172 -16.92 7.36 2.91
CA LEU A 172 -17.49 7.46 1.57
C LEU A 172 -19.02 7.71 1.57
N HIS A 173 -19.64 7.78 2.76
CA HIS A 173 -21.06 8.09 2.97
C HIS A 173 -21.38 9.59 2.89
#